data_AF-A0A5C7Z076-F1
#
_entry.id   AF-A0A5C7Z076-F1
#
_cell.length_a   1.000
_cell.length_b   1.000
_cell.length_c   1.000
_cell.angle_alpha   90.00
_cell.angle_beta   90.00
_cell.angle_gamma   90.00
#
_symmetry.space_group_name_H-M   'P 1'
#
loop_
_entity.id
_entity.type
_entity.pdbx_description
1 polymer ?
#
loop_
_entity_poly.entity_id
_entity_poly.type
_entity_poly.pdbx_seq_one_letter_code
_entity_poly.pdbx_strand_id
1 'polypeptide(L)'
;MSRLKYIIFCLIFGLGIQFGNAQNISVDESYTPQDLVEDILINSPCANVFNVSVSGGNFATGEKSLGYFDATGTTFPFENGIILSTGKINNAPGPNSYLSDDGGGMGWNGDTDLNDALGLSNTFNATVLEFDFIPLGNRISFDYIFSSEQYLWLYVEYSG
;
A
#
# COMPACT_ATOMS: atom_id res chain seq x y z
N MET A 1 -13.05 -34.79 41.61
CA MET A 1 -12.85 -34.79 40.15
C MET A 1 -13.45 -33.59 39.41
N SER A 2 -14.48 -32.90 39.93
CA SER A 2 -15.11 -31.77 39.21
C SER A 2 -14.26 -30.50 39.16
N ARG A 3 -13.55 -30.14 40.24
CA ARG A 3 -12.71 -28.93 40.29
C ARG A 3 -11.51 -28.93 39.33
N LEU A 4 -10.96 -30.11 39.03
CA LEU A 4 -9.84 -30.25 38.11
C LEU A 4 -10.25 -29.99 36.64
N LYS A 5 -11.50 -30.32 36.27
CA LYS A 5 -12.07 -30.00 34.94
C LYS A 5 -12.24 -28.50 34.72
N TYR A 6 -12.71 -27.75 35.72
CA TYR A 6 -12.86 -26.30 35.61
C TYR A 6 -11.51 -25.57 35.54
N ILE A 7 -10.48 -26.08 36.23
CA ILE A 7 -9.12 -25.53 36.15
C ILE A 7 -8.52 -25.75 34.75
N ILE A 8 -8.70 -26.94 34.15
CA ILE A 8 -8.27 -27.20 32.77
C ILE A 8 -9.04 -26.33 31.76
N PHE A 9 -10.34 -26.10 31.99
CA PHE A 9 -11.16 -25.26 31.12
C PHE A 9 -10.73 -23.79 31.17
N CYS A 10 -10.38 -23.27 32.36
CA CYS A 10 -9.84 -21.91 32.50
C CYS A 10 -8.43 -21.76 31.88
N LEU A 11 -7.58 -22.78 31.97
CA LEU A 11 -6.24 -22.76 31.36
C LEU A 11 -6.30 -22.74 29.83
N ILE A 12 -7.22 -23.49 29.22
CA ILE A 12 -7.41 -23.50 27.75
C ILE A 12 -8.00 -22.18 27.26
N PHE A 13 -8.89 -21.54 28.03
CA PHE A 13 -9.48 -20.24 27.68
C PHE A 13 -8.51 -19.06 27.91
N GLY A 14 -7.58 -19.18 28.86
CA GLY A 14 -6.57 -18.15 29.16
C GLY A 14 -5.37 -18.12 28.19
N LEU A 15 -5.11 -19.22 27.47
CA LEU A 15 -4.04 -19.33 26.46
C LEU A 15 -4.44 -18.79 25.07
N GLY A 16 -5.69 -18.36 24.89
CA GLY A 16 -6.25 -17.91 23.61
C GLY A 16 -6.13 -16.41 23.31
N ILE A 17 -5.54 -15.61 24.19
CA ILE A 17 -5.36 -14.17 23.94
C ILE A 17 -4.17 -14.00 22.99
N GLN A 18 -4.43 -14.14 21.69
CA GLN A 18 -3.48 -13.77 20.65
C GLN A 18 -3.33 -12.23 20.71
N PHE A 19 -2.14 -11.75 21.07
CA PHE A 19 -1.77 -10.35 20.87
C PHE A 19 -1.62 -10.13 19.36
N GLY A 20 -2.70 -9.76 18.68
CA GLY A 20 -2.64 -9.36 17.28
C GLY A 20 -2.06 -7.95 17.17
N ASN A 21 -0.99 -7.78 16.40
CA ASN A 21 -0.64 -6.46 15.88
C ASN A 21 -1.78 -6.05 14.92
N ALA A 22 -2.47 -4.95 15.22
CA ALA A 22 -3.51 -4.43 14.34
C ALA A 22 -2.85 -3.70 13.15
N GLN A 23 -2.48 -4.45 12.11
CA GLN A 23 -2.08 -3.89 10.82
C GLN A 23 -3.32 -3.70 9.92
N ASN A 24 -3.40 -2.55 9.25
CA ASN A 24 -4.56 -2.23 8.40
C ASN A 24 -4.51 -2.95 7.04
N ILE A 25 -3.31 -3.20 6.53
CA ILE A 25 -3.02 -3.89 5.28
C ILE A 25 -1.71 -4.68 5.45
N SER A 26 -1.50 -5.73 4.66
CA SER A 26 -0.20 -6.32 4.37
C SER A 26 0.26 -5.88 2.98
N VAL A 27 1.58 -5.90 2.75
CA VAL A 27 2.18 -5.55 1.45
C VAL A 27 3.13 -6.64 0.99
N ASP A 28 3.26 -6.79 -0.32
CA ASP A 28 4.15 -7.75 -0.96
C ASP A 28 4.92 -7.10 -2.12
N GLU A 29 6.24 -7.09 -2.00
CA GLU A 29 7.19 -6.54 -2.98
C GLU A 29 7.63 -7.57 -4.04
N SER A 30 7.24 -8.85 -3.90
CA SER A 30 7.68 -9.93 -4.78
C SER A 30 7.02 -9.91 -6.17
N TYR A 31 5.85 -9.28 -6.28
CA TYR A 31 5.15 -9.12 -7.55
C TYR A 31 5.96 -8.27 -8.53
N THR A 32 6.03 -8.72 -9.78
CA THR A 32 6.60 -7.91 -10.85
C THR A 32 5.58 -6.85 -11.31
N PRO A 33 6.04 -5.74 -11.91
CA PRO A 33 5.11 -4.77 -12.48
C PRO A 33 4.13 -5.38 -13.49
N GLN A 34 4.58 -6.38 -14.26
CA GLN A 34 3.73 -7.11 -15.19
C GLN A 34 2.60 -7.83 -14.45
N ASP A 35 2.93 -8.60 -13.40
CA ASP A 35 1.95 -9.35 -12.61
C ASP A 35 0.92 -8.40 -11.98
N LEU A 36 1.38 -7.25 -11.46
CA LEU A 36 0.49 -6.25 -10.88
C LEU A 36 -0.53 -5.73 -11.91
N VAL A 37 -0.11 -5.44 -13.13
CA VAL A 37 -1.04 -4.93 -14.16
C VAL A 37 -1.93 -6.05 -14.69
N GLU A 38 -1.37 -7.19 -15.06
CA GLU A 38 -2.11 -8.28 -15.71
C GLU A 38 -3.08 -8.99 -14.77
N ASP A 39 -2.60 -9.39 -13.59
CA ASP A 39 -3.35 -10.26 -12.69
C ASP A 39 -4.18 -9.48 -11.67
N ILE A 40 -3.73 -8.28 -11.28
CA ILE A 40 -4.41 -7.50 -10.22
C ILE A 40 -5.28 -6.38 -10.82
N LEU A 41 -4.71 -5.53 -11.68
CA LEU A 41 -5.42 -4.35 -12.17
C LEU A 41 -6.42 -4.67 -13.28
N ILE A 42 -6.00 -5.43 -14.29
CA ILE A 42 -6.83 -5.76 -15.45
C ILE A 42 -7.59 -7.06 -15.23
N ASN A 43 -6.91 -8.08 -14.70
CA ASN A 43 -7.47 -9.39 -14.34
C ASN A 43 -8.40 -9.95 -15.45
N SER A 44 -7.89 -9.96 -16.68
CA SER A 44 -8.66 -10.42 -17.84
C SER A 44 -7.77 -11.22 -18.78
N PRO A 45 -8.10 -12.50 -19.06
CA PRO A 45 -7.27 -13.37 -19.89
C PRO A 45 -7.23 -12.95 -21.37
N CYS A 46 -8.04 -11.98 -21.76
CA CYS A 46 -8.15 -11.52 -23.14
C CYS A 46 -7.51 -10.12 -23.33
N ALA A 47 -7.19 -9.41 -22.24
CA ALA A 47 -6.57 -8.11 -22.33
C ALA A 47 -5.06 -8.28 -22.50
N ASN A 48 -4.51 -7.62 -23.51
CA ASN A 48 -3.10 -7.74 -23.84
C ASN A 48 -2.36 -6.53 -23.28
N VAL A 49 -1.42 -6.76 -22.35
CA VAL A 49 -0.62 -5.73 -21.68
C VAL A 49 0.82 -5.79 -22.18
N PHE A 50 1.41 -4.64 -22.44
CA PHE A 50 2.79 -4.54 -22.91
C PHE A 50 3.42 -3.22 -22.49
N ASN A 51 4.74 -3.10 -22.69
CA ASN A 51 5.52 -1.92 -22.30
C ASN A 51 5.34 -1.52 -20.83
N VAL A 52 5.22 -2.49 -19.93
CA VAL A 52 5.11 -2.20 -18.50
C VAL A 52 6.45 -1.68 -17.98
N SER A 53 6.44 -0.45 -17.46
CA SER A 53 7.59 0.21 -16.86
C SER A 53 7.24 0.81 -15.50
N VAL A 54 8.23 0.85 -14.63
CA VAL A 54 8.10 1.45 -13.31
C VAL A 54 9.25 2.40 -13.07
N SER A 55 8.91 3.60 -12.62
CA SER A 55 9.81 4.55 -12.00
C SER A 55 9.45 4.67 -10.52
N GLY A 56 10.44 4.64 -9.63
CA GLY A 56 10.20 4.61 -8.19
C GLY A 56 11.47 4.81 -7.37
N GLY A 57 11.36 4.66 -6.05
CA GLY A 57 12.46 4.86 -5.12
C GLY A 57 13.55 3.81 -5.30
N ASN A 58 14.80 4.25 -5.42
CA ASN A 58 15.97 3.37 -5.51
C ASN A 58 16.63 3.24 -4.13
N PHE A 59 15.99 2.50 -3.24
CA PHE A 59 16.48 2.33 -1.87
C PHE A 59 17.71 1.40 -1.86
N ALA A 60 18.78 1.82 -1.18
CA ALA A 60 20.04 1.05 -1.11
C ALA A 60 19.86 -0.37 -0.51
N THR A 61 18.80 -0.56 0.26
CA THR A 61 18.43 -1.82 0.93
C THR A 61 17.55 -2.74 0.07
N GLY A 62 17.14 -2.28 -1.13
CA GLY A 62 16.47 -3.09 -2.15
C GLY A 62 14.94 -3.19 -2.06
N GLU A 63 14.32 -2.53 -1.08
CA GLU A 63 12.87 -2.40 -0.97
C GLU A 63 12.29 -1.61 -2.16
N LYS A 64 10.97 -1.62 -2.29
CA LYS A 64 10.25 -1.02 -3.41
C LYS A 64 9.25 0.03 -2.93
N SER A 65 8.93 0.95 -3.84
CA SER A 65 7.86 1.95 -3.66
C SER A 65 6.54 1.55 -4.38
N LEU A 66 6.51 0.35 -4.95
CA LEU A 66 5.40 -0.29 -5.64
C LEU A 66 5.27 -1.74 -5.17
N GLY A 67 4.04 -2.20 -5.01
CA GLY A 67 3.76 -3.63 -4.83
C GLY A 67 2.27 -3.96 -4.81
N TYR A 68 1.98 -5.15 -4.30
CA TYR A 68 0.62 -5.61 -4.01
C TYR A 68 0.28 -5.31 -2.55
N PHE A 69 -0.97 -4.97 -2.25
CA PHE A 69 -1.48 -4.93 -0.88
C PHE A 69 -2.67 -5.88 -0.71
N ASP A 70 -2.81 -6.41 0.50
CA ASP A 70 -3.95 -7.23 0.93
C ASP A 70 -4.45 -6.73 2.29
N ALA A 71 -5.74 -6.43 2.36
CA ALA A 71 -6.45 -5.96 3.54
C ALA A 71 -7.62 -6.88 3.91
N THR A 72 -7.62 -8.12 3.42
CA THR A 72 -8.66 -9.10 3.68
C THR A 72 -8.87 -9.27 5.19
N GLY A 73 -10.11 -9.04 5.64
CA GLY A 73 -10.48 -9.15 7.04
C GLY A 73 -10.18 -7.89 7.89
N THR A 74 -9.79 -6.77 7.27
CA THR A 74 -9.67 -5.47 7.95
C THR A 74 -10.87 -4.56 7.64
N THR A 75 -10.82 -3.32 8.14
CA THR A 75 -11.84 -2.28 7.86
C THR A 75 -11.43 -1.34 6.72
N PHE A 76 -10.33 -1.67 6.03
CA PHE A 76 -9.85 -0.89 4.89
C PHE A 76 -10.86 -1.00 3.72
N PRO A 77 -11.13 0.09 2.98
CA PRO A 77 -12.19 0.11 1.97
C PRO A 77 -11.93 -0.77 0.74
N PHE A 78 -10.70 -1.25 0.54
CA PHE A 78 -10.35 -2.19 -0.52
C PHE A 78 -9.80 -3.48 0.08
N GLU A 79 -10.20 -4.63 -0.45
CA GLU A 79 -9.68 -5.91 0.03
C GLU A 79 -8.25 -6.17 -0.43
N ASN A 80 -7.89 -5.72 -1.63
CA ASN A 80 -6.56 -5.85 -2.20
C ASN A 80 -6.37 -4.92 -3.40
N GLY A 81 -5.14 -4.81 -3.89
CA GLY A 81 -4.84 -4.07 -5.11
C GLY A 81 -3.36 -3.72 -5.25
N ILE A 82 -3.09 -2.76 -6.14
CA ILE A 82 -1.76 -2.19 -6.31
C ILE A 82 -1.59 -1.04 -5.32
N ILE A 83 -0.43 -0.98 -4.66
CA ILE A 83 0.00 0.16 -3.84
C ILE A 83 1.15 0.90 -4.51
N LEU A 84 1.00 2.22 -4.64
CA LEU A 84 2.06 3.16 -5.02
C LEU A 84 2.34 4.06 -3.81
N SER A 85 3.62 4.22 -3.45
CA SER A 85 4.04 5.01 -2.30
C SER A 85 5.05 6.09 -2.70
N THR A 86 5.08 7.20 -1.95
CA THR A 86 6.16 8.21 -1.99
C THR A 86 7.33 7.85 -1.07
N GLY A 87 7.32 6.64 -0.51
CA GLY A 87 8.35 6.04 0.32
C GLY A 87 8.41 4.54 0.08
N LYS A 88 8.91 3.77 1.06
CA LYS A 88 8.90 2.30 1.00
C LYS A 88 7.49 1.78 1.23
N ILE A 89 7.01 0.81 0.44
CA ILE A 89 5.68 0.22 0.70
C ILE A 89 5.63 -0.55 2.02
N ASN A 90 6.77 -1.07 2.48
CA ASN A 90 6.90 -1.77 3.77
C ASN A 90 6.57 -0.88 4.98
N ASN A 91 6.52 0.45 4.80
CA ASN A 91 6.10 1.40 5.83
C ASN A 91 4.60 1.72 5.78
N ALA A 92 3.87 1.22 4.77
CA ALA A 92 2.42 1.42 4.64
C ALA A 92 1.57 0.58 5.62
N PRO A 93 1.96 -0.67 5.99
CA PRO A 93 1.28 -1.42 7.03
C PRO A 93 1.30 -0.66 8.37
N GLY A 94 0.12 -0.23 8.81
CA GLY A 94 -0.03 0.42 10.11
C GLY A 94 0.29 -0.51 11.30
N PRO A 95 0.39 0.05 12.52
CA PRO A 95 0.22 1.47 12.84
C PRO A 95 1.47 2.31 12.52
N ASN A 96 1.30 3.38 11.72
CA ASN A 96 2.40 4.27 11.36
C ASN A 96 2.72 5.17 12.56
N SER A 97 3.89 4.98 13.15
CA SER A 97 4.37 5.74 14.32
C SER A 97 5.46 6.76 13.97
N TYR A 98 5.94 6.74 12.73
CA TYR A 98 6.97 7.62 12.20
C TYR A 98 6.59 8.07 10.79
N LEU A 99 7.11 9.22 10.35
CA LEU A 99 6.95 9.69 8.98
C LEU A 99 7.82 8.83 8.04
N SER A 100 7.24 8.34 6.96
CA SER A 100 7.92 7.66 5.85
C SER A 100 8.47 8.73 4.89
N ASP A 101 9.55 9.40 5.26
CA ASP A 101 10.36 10.23 4.35
C ASP A 101 11.61 9.44 3.90
N ASP A 102 11.38 8.41 3.11
CA ASP A 102 12.44 7.49 2.68
C ASP A 102 13.20 7.99 1.45
N GLY A 103 12.71 9.03 0.77
CA GLY A 103 13.21 9.50 -0.53
C GLY A 103 14.40 10.47 -0.48
N GLY A 104 14.86 10.84 0.72
CA GLY A 104 15.90 11.85 0.90
C GLY A 104 17.20 11.57 0.14
N GLY A 105 17.58 12.48 -0.77
CA GLY A 105 18.92 12.53 -1.38
C GLY A 105 19.22 11.50 -2.48
N MET A 106 18.23 10.70 -2.92
CA MET A 106 18.44 9.68 -3.96
C MET A 106 18.09 10.14 -5.39
N GLY A 107 17.72 11.42 -5.57
CA GLY A 107 17.34 11.95 -6.89
C GLY A 107 16.00 11.41 -7.40
N TRP A 108 15.12 10.99 -6.49
CA TRP A 108 13.78 10.52 -6.80
C TRP A 108 12.87 11.71 -7.10
N ASN A 109 12.89 12.14 -8.36
CA ASN A 109 12.13 13.28 -8.84
C ASN A 109 10.64 12.95 -9.00
N GLY A 110 9.84 13.99 -9.13
CA GLY A 110 8.44 13.86 -9.50
C GLY A 110 8.23 13.55 -10.99
N ASP A 111 6.97 13.38 -11.35
CA ASP A 111 6.57 13.10 -12.72
C ASP A 111 6.47 14.38 -13.57
N THR A 112 7.07 14.37 -14.77
CA THR A 112 7.14 15.58 -15.61
C THR A 112 5.81 15.89 -16.27
N ASP A 113 5.09 14.86 -16.73
CA ASP A 113 3.79 15.04 -17.39
C ASP A 113 2.75 15.60 -16.40
N LEU A 114 2.76 15.11 -15.16
CA LEU A 114 1.94 15.63 -14.08
C LEU A 114 2.29 17.08 -13.71
N ASN A 115 3.59 17.41 -13.65
CA ASN A 115 4.04 18.76 -13.39
C ASN A 115 3.57 19.73 -14.47
N ASP A 116 3.73 19.36 -15.74
CA ASP A 116 3.32 20.18 -16.88
C ASP A 116 1.79 20.34 -16.93
N ALA A 117 1.04 19.27 -16.67
CA ALA A 117 -0.42 19.29 -16.66
C ALA A 117 -1.01 20.18 -15.55
N LEU A 118 -0.35 20.24 -14.39
CA LEU A 118 -0.80 21.00 -13.23
C LEU A 118 -0.11 22.37 -13.07
N GLY A 119 0.87 22.69 -13.93
CA GLY A 119 1.69 23.89 -13.79
C GLY A 119 2.54 23.89 -12.51
N LEU A 120 2.93 22.71 -12.04
CA LEU A 120 3.78 22.52 -10.88
C LEU A 120 5.24 22.38 -11.29
N SER A 121 6.14 22.65 -10.35
CA SER A 121 7.57 22.37 -10.49
C SER A 121 8.11 21.88 -9.16
N ASN A 122 9.21 21.13 -9.17
CA ASN A 122 9.87 20.61 -7.98
C ASN A 122 8.98 19.67 -7.15
N THR A 123 8.27 18.75 -7.80
CA THR A 123 7.70 17.59 -7.13
C THR A 123 8.76 16.50 -6.99
N PHE A 124 8.61 15.63 -5.99
CA PHE A 124 9.57 14.60 -5.62
C PHE A 124 8.86 13.30 -5.23
N ASN A 125 9.63 12.22 -5.18
CA ASN A 125 9.21 10.90 -4.73
C ASN A 125 8.03 10.30 -5.51
N ALA A 126 7.99 10.48 -6.83
CA ALA A 126 6.92 9.90 -7.65
C ALA A 126 7.21 8.42 -7.96
N THR A 127 6.36 7.52 -7.46
CA THR A 127 6.23 6.18 -8.04
C THR A 127 5.26 6.24 -9.20
N VAL A 128 5.73 5.85 -10.38
CA VAL A 128 4.95 5.82 -11.62
C VAL A 128 4.96 4.39 -12.15
N LEU A 129 3.76 3.83 -12.38
CA LEU A 129 3.55 2.56 -13.07
C LEU A 129 2.90 2.90 -14.41
N GLU A 130 3.61 2.64 -15.50
CA GLU A 130 3.16 2.88 -16.87
C GLU A 130 3.01 1.56 -17.60
N PHE A 131 1.99 1.46 -18.44
CA PHE A 131 1.74 0.29 -19.27
C PHE A 131 0.85 0.66 -20.44
N ASP A 132 1.03 -0.07 -21.54
CA ASP A 132 0.12 -0.05 -22.67
C ASP A 132 -0.80 -1.28 -22.61
N PHE A 133 -2.04 -1.11 -23.04
CA PHE A 133 -2.96 -2.25 -23.16
C PHE A 133 -3.91 -2.07 -24.35
N ILE A 134 -4.36 -3.19 -24.92
CA ILE A 134 -5.43 -3.19 -25.94
C ILE A 134 -6.77 -3.43 -25.23
N PRO A 135 -7.67 -2.43 -25.17
CA PRO A 135 -8.97 -2.59 -24.53
C PRO A 135 -9.85 -3.54 -25.34
N LEU A 136 -10.53 -4.45 -24.64
CA LEU A 136 -11.54 -5.33 -25.25
C LEU A 136 -12.92 -4.67 -25.38
N GLY A 137 -13.13 -3.59 -24.62
CA GLY A 137 -14.37 -2.83 -24.58
C GLY A 137 -14.13 -1.35 -24.81
N ASN A 138 -15.22 -0.60 -24.90
CA ASN A 138 -15.19 0.86 -25.08
C ASN A 138 -15.11 1.64 -23.76
N ARG A 139 -14.97 0.97 -22.63
CA ARG A 139 -14.88 1.58 -21.30
C ARG A 139 -13.85 0.86 -20.45
N ILE A 140 -13.04 1.66 -19.77
CA ILE A 140 -12.17 1.23 -18.68
C ILE A 140 -12.48 2.06 -17.44
N SER A 141 -12.40 1.45 -16.27
CA SER A 141 -12.57 2.11 -14.98
C SER A 141 -11.79 1.36 -13.92
N PHE A 142 -11.14 2.12 -13.04
CA PHE A 142 -10.44 1.60 -11.88
C PHE A 142 -10.87 2.41 -10.67
N ASP A 143 -10.98 1.74 -9.54
CA ASP A 143 -11.16 2.39 -8.25
C ASP A 143 -9.78 2.73 -7.67
N TYR A 144 -9.65 3.92 -7.10
CA TYR A 144 -8.42 4.38 -6.46
C TYR A 144 -8.73 5.11 -5.16
N ILE A 145 -7.78 5.08 -4.24
CA ILE A 145 -7.83 5.81 -2.98
C ILE A 145 -6.51 6.54 -2.78
N PHE A 146 -6.59 7.82 -2.39
CA PHE A 146 -5.42 8.53 -1.88
C PHE A 146 -5.37 8.36 -0.37
N SER A 147 -4.27 7.77 0.10
CA SER A 147 -3.95 7.66 1.53
C SER A 147 -2.69 8.45 1.80
N SER A 148 -2.70 9.26 2.86
CA SER A 148 -1.54 10.00 3.34
C SER A 148 -1.34 9.69 4.80
N GLU A 149 -0.08 9.69 5.24
CA GLU A 149 0.22 9.74 6.67
C GLU A 149 -0.31 11.06 7.23
N GLN A 150 -1.50 11.06 7.84
CA GLN A 150 -1.98 12.23 8.53
C GLN A 150 -1.15 12.44 9.80
N TYR A 151 -0.64 13.65 9.93
CA TYR A 151 -0.06 14.18 11.16
C TYR A 151 -1.03 14.00 12.35
N LEU A 152 -0.71 13.10 13.28
CA LEU A 152 -1.21 13.18 14.65
C LEU A 152 -0.45 14.31 15.39
N TRP A 153 -0.70 15.57 15.04
CA TRP A 153 -0.44 16.67 15.96
C TRP A 153 -1.72 16.95 16.74
N LEU A 154 -1.62 16.85 18.07
CA LEU A 154 -2.70 17.08 19.02
C LEU A 154 -3.56 18.30 18.62
N TYR A 155 -4.84 18.08 18.36
CA TYR A 155 -5.85 19.05 18.78
C TYR A 155 -5.92 18.99 20.30
N VAL A 156 -5.08 19.76 21.00
CA VAL A 156 -5.50 20.27 22.31
C VAL A 156 -6.43 21.43 22.00
N GLU A 157 -7.72 21.15 22.12
CA GLU A 157 -8.75 22.16 22.28
C GLU A 157 -8.37 23.08 23.45
N TYR A 158 -7.85 24.27 23.15
CA TYR A 158 -7.94 25.39 24.09
C TYR A 158 -9.17 26.18 23.72
N SER A 159 -10.32 25.70 24.20
CA SER A 159 -11.47 26.55 24.45
C SER A 159 -11.11 27.49 25.60
N GLY A 160 -10.95 28.78 25.28
CA GLY A 160 -10.92 29.91 26.21
C GLY A 160 -11.64 31.08 25.57
#